data_AF-A0AA38LDM8-F1
#
_entry.id   AF-A0AA38LDM8-F1
#
_cell.length_a   1.000
_cell.length_b   1.000
_cell.length_c   1.000
_cell.angle_alpha   90.00
_cell.angle_beta   90.00
_cell.angle_gamma   90.00
#
_symmetry.space_group_name_H-M   'P 1'
#
loop_
_entity.id
_entity.type
_entity.pdbx_description
1 polymer ?
#
loop_
_entity_poly.entity_id
_entity_poly.type
_entity_poly.pdbx_seq_one_letter_code
_entity_poly.pdbx_strand_id
1 'polypeptide(L)'
;FDPLKIRLRGTSQDKVIYDVGDLKQPCHPFLKNVSVMFGFMDGCLPMSRWDALNLFFRKTGKEVSKGVLGGPWDLTNAYDFIQHTVDHGYQINAWEL
;
A
#
# COMPACT_ATOMS: atom_id res chain seq x y z
N PHE A 1 9.06 -22.05 -14.43
CA PHE A 1 8.42 -20.73 -14.57
C PHE A 1 8.43 -20.09 -13.20
N ASP A 2 9.04 -18.92 -13.06
CA ASP A 2 8.97 -18.19 -11.80
C ASP A 2 7.56 -17.60 -11.62
N PRO A 3 7.01 -17.58 -10.40
CA PRO A 3 5.74 -16.93 -10.11
C PRO A 3 5.79 -15.46 -10.56
N LEU A 4 4.70 -14.96 -11.16
CA LEU A 4 4.64 -13.56 -11.56
C LEU A 4 4.68 -12.68 -10.31
N LYS A 5 5.74 -11.88 -10.16
CA LYS A 5 5.93 -10.95 -9.06
C LYS A 5 5.26 -9.61 -9.39
N ILE A 6 4.27 -9.22 -8.58
CA ILE A 6 3.66 -7.89 -8.70
C ILE A 6 4.40 -6.93 -7.78
N ARG A 7 5.06 -5.93 -8.38
CA ARG A 7 5.65 -4.79 -7.68
C ARG A 7 4.69 -3.61 -7.67
N LEU A 8 4.17 -3.28 -6.50
CA LEU A 8 3.38 -2.07 -6.32
C LEU A 8 4.36 -0.90 -6.11
N ARG A 9 4.67 -0.17 -7.20
CA ARG A 9 5.54 1.02 -7.23
C ARG A 9 4.87 2.20 -7.95
N GLY A 10 5.15 3.44 -7.55
CA GLY A 10 4.69 4.64 -8.26
C GLY A 10 5.35 5.93 -7.74
N THR A 11 5.26 7.02 -8.52
CA THR A 11 5.81 8.36 -8.17
C THR A 11 5.05 9.07 -7.04
N SER A 12 3.92 8.53 -6.59
CA SER A 12 3.10 9.08 -5.48
C SER A 12 3.14 8.25 -4.21
N GLN A 13 4.09 7.33 -4.10
CA GLN A 13 4.25 6.47 -2.92
C GLN A 13 4.72 7.24 -1.68
N ASP A 14 5.37 8.38 -1.87
CA ASP A 14 5.84 9.27 -0.81
C ASP A 14 4.69 9.95 -0.03
N LYS A 15 3.43 9.71 -0.44
CA LYS A 15 2.24 10.41 0.05
C LYS A 15 1.04 9.50 0.33
N VAL A 16 1.28 8.19 0.46
CA VAL A 16 0.24 7.22 0.80
C VAL A 16 0.15 7.09 2.32
N ILE A 17 -1.07 7.23 2.85
CA ILE A 17 -1.38 6.90 4.25
C ILE A 17 -2.21 5.62 4.27
N TYR A 18 -1.90 4.70 5.17
CA TYR A 18 -2.67 3.46 5.33
C TYR A 18 -3.75 3.67 6.39
N ASP A 19 -5.01 3.35 6.08
CA ASP A 19 -6.14 3.46 7.02
C ASP A 19 -6.11 2.33 8.07
N VAL A 20 -5.10 2.34 8.93
CA VAL A 20 -4.80 1.27 9.87
C VAL A 20 -4.32 1.88 11.19
N GLY A 21 -4.68 1.22 12.29
CA GLY A 21 -4.40 1.74 13.63
C GLY A 21 -5.19 3.01 13.95
N ASP A 22 -4.60 3.89 14.76
CA ASP A 22 -5.19 5.17 15.17
C ASP A 22 -4.84 6.29 14.18
N LEU A 23 -5.59 6.35 13.07
CA LEU A 23 -5.40 7.41 12.08
C LEU A 23 -5.82 8.77 12.65
N LYS A 24 -4.84 9.67 12.81
CA LYS A 24 -5.06 11.03 13.35
C LYS A 24 -5.77 11.98 12.38
N GLN A 25 -6.03 11.55 11.15
CA GLN A 25 -6.63 12.36 10.10
C GLN A 25 -7.62 11.55 9.27
N PRO A 26 -8.66 12.17 8.68
CA PRO A 26 -9.63 11.45 7.85
C PRO A 26 -8.97 10.86 6.59
N CYS A 27 -9.26 9.59 6.33
CA CYS A 27 -8.75 8.84 5.18
C CYS A 27 -9.48 9.27 3.89
N HIS A 28 -8.83 10.05 3.03
CA HIS A 28 -9.42 10.48 1.77
C HIS A 28 -8.91 9.61 0.60
N PRO A 29 -9.79 9.18 -0.33
CA PRO A 29 -9.37 8.39 -1.47
C PRO A 29 -8.45 9.17 -2.38
N PHE A 30 -7.62 8.46 -3.16
CA PHE A 30 -6.74 9.07 -4.15
C PHE A 30 -7.54 9.91 -5.16
N LEU A 31 -7.30 11.22 -5.17
CA LEU A 31 -7.89 12.13 -6.14
C LEU A 31 -6.90 12.40 -7.27
N LYS A 32 -7.38 12.21 -8.50
CA LYS A 32 -6.64 12.58 -9.70
C LYS A 32 -6.79 14.08 -9.91
N ASN A 33 -5.69 14.82 -9.83
CA ASN A 33 -5.67 16.26 -10.11
C ASN A 33 -4.78 16.52 -11.33
N VAL A 34 -5.42 16.74 -12.48
CA VAL A 34 -4.78 16.98 -13.78
C VAL A 34 -3.94 18.26 -13.84
N SER A 35 -4.07 19.16 -12.86
CA SER A 35 -3.30 20.40 -12.76
C SER A 35 -1.97 20.26 -12.01
N VAL A 36 -1.71 19.11 -11.37
CA VAL A 36 -0.46 18.84 -10.64
C VAL A 36 0.46 17.96 -11.48
N MET A 37 1.78 18.18 -11.42
CA MET A 37 2.75 17.36 -12.13
C MET A 37 2.57 15.88 -11.72
N PHE A 38 2.41 14.99 -12.72
CA PHE A 38 2.04 13.56 -12.59
C PHE A 38 0.60 13.22 -12.19
N GLY A 39 -0.24 14.20 -11.88
CA GLY A 39 -1.69 14.00 -11.81
C GLY A 39 -2.24 13.41 -10.50
N PHE A 40 -1.42 13.24 -9.48
CA PHE A 40 -1.78 12.54 -8.24
C PHE A 40 -1.66 13.45 -7.02
N MET A 41 -2.73 13.52 -6.23
CA MET A 41 -2.71 14.12 -4.90
C MET A 41 -2.46 13.05 -3.83
N ASP A 42 -2.08 13.51 -2.65
CA ASP A 42 -2.01 12.75 -1.40
C ASP A 42 -3.28 11.91 -1.25
N GLY A 43 -3.13 10.66 -0.82
CA GLY A 43 -4.26 9.74 -0.77
C GLY A 43 -4.07 8.63 0.24
N CYS A 44 -5.17 8.21 0.81
CA CYS A 44 -5.22 7.17 1.80
C CYS A 44 -5.67 5.85 1.17
N LEU A 45 -4.98 4.77 1.51
CA LEU A 45 -5.31 3.41 1.12
C LEU A 45 -6.14 2.75 2.24
N PRO A 46 -7.45 2.57 2.06
CA PRO A 46 -8.27 1.84 3.03
C PRO A 46 -7.87 0.36 3.06
N MET A 47 -7.86 -0.26 4.27
CA MET A 47 -7.47 -1.67 4.41
C MET A 47 -8.39 -2.62 3.64
N SER A 48 -9.67 -2.30 3.52
CA SER A 48 -10.60 -3.05 2.65
C SER A 48 -10.12 -3.15 1.19
N ARG A 49 -9.45 -2.10 0.68
CA ARG A 49 -8.86 -2.12 -0.66
C ARG A 49 -7.58 -2.94 -0.69
N TRP A 50 -6.79 -2.90 0.37
CA TRP A 50 -5.62 -3.75 0.53
C TRP A 50 -6.00 -5.24 0.57
N ASP A 51 -7.06 -5.60 1.28
CA ASP A 51 -7.57 -6.96 1.37
C ASP A 51 -8.10 -7.46 0.03
N ALA A 52 -8.83 -6.61 -0.69
CA ALA A 52 -9.30 -6.91 -2.03
C ALA A 52 -8.15 -7.19 -3.02
N LEU A 53 -7.04 -6.45 -2.90
CA LEU A 53 -5.83 -6.69 -3.69
C LEU A 53 -5.21 -8.04 -3.35
N ASN A 54 -5.03 -8.35 -2.06
CA ASN A 54 -4.48 -9.64 -1.62
C ASN A 54 -5.36 -10.82 -2.04
N LEU A 55 -6.69 -10.67 -1.96
CA LEU A 55 -7.63 -11.68 -2.46
C LEU A 55 -7.46 -11.90 -3.97
N PHE A 56 -7.28 -10.83 -4.73
CA PHE A 56 -7.01 -10.91 -6.17
C PHE A 56 -5.68 -11.60 -6.47
N PHE A 57 -4.62 -11.27 -5.75
CA PHE A 57 -3.30 -11.91 -5.91
C PHE A 57 -3.34 -13.40 -5.58
N ARG A 58 -4.01 -13.76 -4.49
CA ARG A 58 -4.24 -15.17 -4.11
C ARG A 58 -5.01 -15.92 -5.19
N LYS A 59 -6.08 -15.34 -5.74
CA LYS A 59 -6.86 -15.96 -6.82
C LYS A 59 -6.06 -16.13 -8.11
N THR A 60 -5.10 -15.25 -8.38
CA THR A 60 -4.31 -15.27 -9.62
C THR A 60 -3.01 -16.07 -9.49
N GLY A 61 -2.72 -16.64 -8.31
CA GLY A 61 -1.50 -17.43 -8.04
C GLY A 61 -0.22 -16.60 -8.15
N LYS A 62 -0.31 -15.29 -7.89
CA LYS A 62 0.78 -14.34 -8.08
C LYS A 62 1.42 -14.00 -6.75
N GLU A 63 2.74 -14.02 -6.71
CA GLU A 63 3.52 -13.57 -5.55
C GLU A 63 3.64 -12.04 -5.56
N VAL A 64 3.64 -11.43 -4.38
CA VAL A 64 3.63 -9.97 -4.24
C VAL A 64 4.91 -9.54 -3.55
N SER A 65 5.67 -8.67 -4.20
CA SER A 65 6.79 -7.96 -3.60
C SER A 65 6.38 -6.51 -3.46
N LYS A 66 6.26 -5.99 -2.24
CA LYS A 66 5.75 -4.65 -2.00
C LYS A 66 6.85 -3.74 -1.50
N GLY A 67 6.94 -2.52 -2.05
CA GLY A 67 7.72 -1.46 -1.43
C GLY A 67 6.95 -0.81 -0.29
N VAL A 68 7.60 -0.61 0.86
CA VAL A 68 7.10 0.11 2.03
C VAL A 68 8.13 1.18 2.35
N LEU A 69 7.91 2.42 1.87
CA LEU A 69 8.90 3.50 1.98
C LEU A 69 8.50 4.97 2.00
N GLY A 70 9.25 5.75 2.82
CA GLY A 70 10.35 6.57 2.27
C GLY A 70 10.14 8.07 2.16
N GLY A 71 9.27 8.66 2.98
CA GLY A 71 9.15 10.11 3.18
C GLY A 71 9.40 10.49 4.64
N PRO A 72 9.11 11.72 5.09
CA PRO A 72 9.03 12.06 6.52
C PRO A 72 7.90 11.24 7.16
N TRP A 73 8.22 9.99 7.51
CA TRP A 73 7.22 8.96 7.72
C TRP A 73 6.84 8.84 9.18
N ASP A 74 5.56 8.64 9.44
CA ASP A 74 5.12 8.00 10.66
C ASP A 74 5.46 6.50 10.56
N LEU A 75 6.59 6.11 11.14
CA LEU A 75 7.02 4.70 11.23
C LEU A 75 5.94 3.81 11.88
N THR A 76 5.08 4.40 12.71
CA THR A 76 3.93 3.73 13.31
C THR A 76 2.95 3.29 12.24
N ASN A 77 2.62 4.15 11.26
CA ASN A 77 1.68 3.79 10.19
C ASN A 77 2.23 2.70 9.27
N ALA A 78 3.54 2.70 9.01
CA ALA A 78 4.21 1.62 8.27
C ALA A 78 4.16 0.29 9.04
N TYR A 79 4.47 0.34 10.33
CA TYR A 79 4.44 -0.80 11.23
C TYR A 79 3.04 -1.40 11.32
N ASP A 80 2.03 -0.57 11.60
CA ASP A 80 0.63 -0.99 11.70
C ASP A 80 0.14 -1.63 10.39
N PHE A 81 0.57 -1.10 9.25
CA PHE A 81 0.26 -1.66 7.95
C PHE A 81 0.91 -3.03 7.70
N ILE A 82 2.19 -3.20 8.05
CA ILE A 82 2.87 -4.50 7.99
C ILE A 82 2.18 -5.48 8.95
N GLN A 83 1.91 -5.05 10.18
CA GLN A 83 1.27 -5.86 11.22
C GLN A 83 -0.09 -6.36 10.76
N HIS A 84 -0.95 -5.48 10.25
CA HIS A 84 -2.23 -5.85 9.65
C HIS A 84 -2.05 -6.90 8.54
N THR A 85 -1.06 -6.73 7.68
CA THR A 85 -0.79 -7.67 6.57
C THR A 85 -0.38 -9.05 7.08
N VAL A 86 0.44 -9.11 8.13
CA VAL A 86 0.87 -10.36 8.79
C VAL A 86 -0.29 -11.02 9.52
N ASP A 87 -1.09 -10.26 10.27
CA ASP A 87 -2.23 -10.78 11.04
C ASP A 87 -3.31 -11.40 10.15
N HIS A 88 -3.47 -10.89 8.92
CA HIS A 88 -4.38 -11.44 7.92
C HIS A 88 -3.78 -12.64 7.14
N GLY A 89 -2.52 -13.02 7.42
CA GLY A 89 -1.84 -14.14 6.77
C GLY A 89 -1.52 -13.91 5.30
N TYR A 90 -1.37 -12.66 4.87
CA TYR A 90 -1.04 -12.36 3.48
C TYR A 90 0.44 -12.62 3.19
N GLN A 91 0.72 -13.33 2.10
CA GLN A 91 2.08 -13.64 1.68
C GLN A 91 2.69 -12.48 0.91
N ILE A 92 3.62 -11.78 1.55
CA ILE A 92 4.45 -10.73 0.95
C ILE A 92 5.90 -11.21 0.94
N ASN A 93 6.52 -11.25 -0.24
CA ASN A 93 7.86 -11.80 -0.41
C ASN A 93 8.97 -10.82 0.02
N ALA A 94 8.68 -9.52 -0.05
CA ALA A 94 9.64 -8.47 0.28
C ALA A 94 8.91 -7.18 0.61
N TRP A 95 9.51 -6.44 1.54
CA TRP A 95 9.21 -5.05 1.86
C TRP A 95 10.39 -4.20 1.38
N GLU A 96 10.19 -3.30 0.43
CA GLU A 96 11.29 -2.43 -0.03
C GLU A 96 11.32 -1.15 0.79
N LEU A 97 12.49 -0.90 1.42
CA LEU A 97 12.99 0.39 1.92
C LEU A 97 13.84 1.14 0.86
#